data_AF-A0A7S0CNE1-F1
#
_entry.id   AF-A0A7S0CNE1-F1
#
_cell.length_a   1.000
_cell.length_b   1.000
_cell.length_c   1.000
_cell.angle_alpha   90.00
_cell.angle_beta   90.00
_cell.angle_gamma   90.00
#
_symmetry.space_group_name_H-M   'P 1'
#
loop_
_entity.id
_entity.type
_entity.pdbx_description
1 polymer ?
#
loop_
_entity_poly.entity_id
_entity_poly.type
_entity_poly.pdbx_seq_one_letter_code
_entity_poly.pdbx_strand_id
1 'polypeptide(L)'
;TIRWRISLSEKNGIKVRKREALALQSTLTSERRKYLELCAKHAKLLTAHSVAKTSTEADNEDEKSGLQRGICRTITADVDRTYQTLELFRDERQKKMLTRILVVWAVENRDIGYRQVVSQILAIIVMALHKDYHSATNQPKNDTSRVPSYMSFEEISSWESPNDSGNLKDYPPLIFRLLDPEHTEPDSYSLLCKIMRTLHRRFGGGWGE
;
A
#
# COMPACT_ATOMS: atom_id res chain seq x y z
N THR A 1 7.23 -24.25 41.44
CA THR A 1 7.76 -24.64 40.11
C THR A 1 6.89 -24.19 38.94
N ILE A 2 5.55 -24.25 39.02
CA ILE A 2 4.63 -23.86 37.92
C ILE A 2 4.68 -22.35 37.58
N ARG A 3 4.76 -21.48 38.60
CA ARG A 3 4.79 -20.00 38.44
C ARG A 3 6.01 -19.50 37.64
N TRP A 4 7.16 -20.14 37.79
CA TRP A 4 8.38 -19.84 37.02
C TRP A 4 8.28 -20.27 35.55
N ARG A 5 7.58 -21.39 35.29
CA ARG A 5 7.37 -21.92 33.93
C ARG A 5 6.46 -21.03 33.10
N ILE A 6 5.41 -20.48 33.72
CA ILE A 6 4.50 -19.50 33.09
C ILE A 6 5.26 -18.21 32.76
N SER A 7 6.02 -17.67 33.72
CA SER A 7 6.81 -16.44 33.50
C SER A 7 7.88 -16.60 32.39
N LEU A 8 8.52 -17.77 32.29
CA LEU A 8 9.50 -18.03 31.23
C LEU A 8 8.84 -18.21 29.86
N SER A 9 7.67 -18.86 29.81
CA SER A 9 6.84 -19.00 28.61
C SER A 9 6.35 -17.64 28.09
N GLU A 10 5.92 -16.75 28.99
CA GLU A 10 5.51 -15.38 28.66
C GLU A 10 6.69 -14.53 28.15
N LYS A 11 7.84 -14.59 28.83
CA LYS A 11 9.06 -13.89 28.39
C LYS A 11 9.55 -14.39 27.03
N ASN A 12 9.47 -15.69 26.77
CA ASN A 12 9.82 -16.27 25.48
C ASN A 12 8.79 -15.89 24.40
N GLY A 13 7.49 -15.89 24.72
CA GLY A 13 6.44 -15.43 23.81
C GLY A 13 6.57 -13.95 23.42
N ILE A 14 6.94 -13.07 24.37
CA ILE A 14 7.21 -11.66 24.11
C ILE A 14 8.44 -11.49 23.20
N LYS A 15 9.52 -12.24 23.45
CA LYS A 15 10.72 -12.22 22.60
C LYS A 15 10.44 -12.69 21.18
N VAL A 16 9.63 -13.73 21.00
CA VAL A 16 9.22 -14.23 19.68
C VAL A 16 8.39 -13.18 18.94
N ARG A 17 7.34 -12.64 19.58
CA ARG A 17 6.50 -11.58 18.98
C ARG A 17 7.29 -10.34 18.61
N LYS A 18 8.29 -9.95 19.42
CA LYS A 18 9.18 -8.83 19.10
C LYS A 18 10.03 -9.11 17.86
N ARG A 19 10.62 -10.30 17.74
CA ARG A 19 11.40 -10.68 16.55
C ARG A 19 10.54 -10.71 15.30
N GLU A 20 9.34 -11.28 15.38
CA GLU A 20 8.37 -11.28 14.28
C GLU A 20 7.98 -9.84 13.90
N ALA A 21 7.74 -8.98 14.88
CA ALA A 21 7.38 -7.60 14.62
C ALA A 21 8.49 -6.81 13.91
N LEU A 22 9.75 -6.99 14.34
CA LEU A 22 10.91 -6.38 13.69
C LEU A 22 11.13 -6.93 12.28
N ALA A 23 10.93 -8.23 12.06
CA ALA A 23 11.01 -8.84 10.74
C ALA A 23 9.93 -8.29 9.79
N LEU A 24 8.70 -8.15 10.27
CA LEU A 24 7.60 -7.53 9.53
C LEU A 24 7.90 -6.07 9.19
N GLN A 25 8.44 -5.31 10.15
CA GLN A 25 8.83 -3.92 9.90
C GLN A 25 9.93 -3.82 8.83
N SER A 26 10.99 -4.63 8.95
CA SER A 26 12.08 -4.65 7.97
C SER A 26 11.55 -5.00 6.57
N THR A 27 10.64 -5.98 6.49
CA THR A 27 9.97 -6.36 5.24
C THR A 27 9.17 -5.18 4.67
N LEU A 28 8.34 -4.53 5.48
CA LEU A 28 7.52 -3.40 5.06
C LEU A 28 8.37 -2.24 4.52
N THR A 29 9.43 -1.86 5.24
CA THR A 29 10.37 -0.83 4.80
C THR A 29 11.06 -1.20 3.49
N SER A 30 11.43 -2.48 3.31
CA SER A 30 12.06 -2.94 2.07
C SER A 30 11.11 -2.86 0.86
N GLU A 31 9.84 -3.23 1.04
CA GLU A 31 8.83 -3.17 -0.03
C GLU A 31 8.50 -1.72 -0.40
N ARG A 32 8.41 -0.82 0.59
CA ARG A 32 8.24 0.62 0.37
C ARG A 32 9.37 1.21 -0.45
N ARG A 33 10.62 0.90 -0.09
CA ARG A 33 11.80 1.34 -0.84
C ARG A 33 11.77 0.83 -2.27
N LYS A 34 11.48 -0.46 -2.46
CA LYS A 34 11.38 -1.07 -3.78
C LYS A 34 10.35 -0.36 -4.66
N TYR A 35 9.18 -0.01 -4.12
CA TYR A 35 8.19 0.77 -4.87
C TYR A 35 8.72 2.14 -5.30
N LEU A 36 9.42 2.85 -4.41
CA LEU A 36 10.01 4.16 -4.72
C LEU A 36 11.09 4.06 -5.80
N GLU A 37 11.94 3.02 -5.75
CA GLU A 37 12.93 2.74 -6.79
C GLU A 37 12.26 2.48 -8.15
N LEU A 38 11.15 1.75 -8.17
CA LEU A 38 10.36 1.52 -9.38
C LEU A 38 9.72 2.82 -9.91
N CYS A 39 9.21 3.67 -9.02
CA CYS A 39 8.73 4.99 -9.41
C CYS A 39 9.84 5.82 -10.06
N ALA A 40 11.04 5.82 -9.48
CA ALA A 40 12.19 6.52 -10.02
C ALA A 40 12.62 5.95 -11.40
N LYS A 41 12.67 4.62 -11.52
CA LYS A 41 12.95 3.91 -12.78
C LYS A 41 11.96 4.30 -13.89
N HIS A 42 10.69 4.48 -13.55
CA HIS A 42 9.61 4.79 -14.50
C HIS A 42 9.17 6.26 -14.49
N ALA A 43 9.97 7.16 -13.92
CA ALA A 43 9.61 8.56 -13.75
C ALA A 43 9.21 9.24 -15.06
N LYS A 44 9.90 8.93 -16.18
CA LYS A 44 9.55 9.47 -17.50
C LYS A 44 8.14 9.10 -17.95
N LEU A 45 7.70 7.86 -17.71
CA LEU A 45 6.36 7.39 -18.05
C LEU A 45 5.31 8.05 -17.16
N LEU A 46 5.59 8.16 -15.86
CA LEU A 46 4.69 8.80 -14.90
C LEU A 46 4.50 10.30 -15.22
N THR A 47 5.59 11.00 -15.59
CA THR A 47 5.55 12.41 -15.98
C THR A 47 4.86 12.59 -17.33
N ALA A 48 5.22 11.81 -18.36
CA ALA A 48 4.59 11.88 -19.67
C ALA A 48 3.08 11.62 -19.59
N HIS A 49 2.65 10.72 -18.69
CA HIS A 49 1.25 10.47 -18.43
C HIS A 49 0.51 11.67 -17.82
N SER A 50 1.16 12.39 -16.90
CA SER A 50 0.58 13.60 -16.30
C SER A 50 0.40 14.74 -17.32
N VAL A 51 1.28 14.82 -18.32
CA VAL A 51 1.28 15.86 -19.37
C VAL A 51 0.38 15.49 -20.56
N ALA A 52 0.23 14.20 -20.88
CA ALA A 52 -0.65 13.75 -21.96
C ALA A 52 -2.15 14.04 -21.70
N LYS A 53 -2.54 14.43 -20.47
CA LYS A 53 -3.88 14.92 -20.15
C LYS A 53 -4.17 16.32 -20.75
N THR A 54 -3.14 17.03 -21.25
CA THR A 54 -3.25 18.43 -21.71
C THR A 54 -2.86 18.69 -23.16
N SER A 55 -2.36 17.71 -23.92
CA SER A 55 -1.81 17.98 -25.26
C SER A 55 -1.97 16.81 -26.21
N THR A 56 -2.78 16.99 -27.26
CA THR A 56 -2.82 16.19 -28.49
C THR A 56 -1.70 16.66 -29.41
N GLU A 57 -0.54 16.02 -29.36
CA GLU A 57 0.45 16.14 -30.44
C GLU A 57 0.99 14.76 -30.83
N ALA A 58 1.11 14.61 -32.15
CA ALA A 58 1.35 13.37 -32.85
C ALA A 58 2.82 13.25 -33.28
N ASP A 59 3.18 11.99 -33.55
CA ASP A 59 4.18 11.57 -34.55
C ASP A 59 5.67 11.76 -34.23
N ASN A 60 6.20 10.76 -33.54
CA ASN A 60 7.19 9.80 -34.06
C ASN A 60 7.63 8.95 -32.87
N GLU A 61 7.07 7.75 -32.74
CA GLU A 61 7.27 6.96 -31.54
C GLU A 61 7.50 5.49 -31.85
N ASP A 62 8.58 4.97 -31.27
CA ASP A 62 8.90 3.55 -31.18
C ASP A 62 7.64 2.74 -30.84
N GLU A 63 7.49 1.57 -31.46
CA GLU A 63 6.37 0.65 -31.22
C GLU A 63 6.16 0.37 -29.72
N LYS A 64 7.26 0.33 -28.95
CA LYS A 64 7.28 0.15 -27.50
C LYS A 64 6.65 1.32 -26.72
N SER A 65 6.83 2.55 -27.17
CA SER A 65 6.26 3.74 -26.53
C SER A 65 4.79 3.96 -26.95
N GLY A 66 4.42 3.52 -28.17
CA GLY A 66 3.03 3.37 -28.60
C GLY A 66 2.20 2.47 -27.68
N LEU A 67 2.71 1.26 -27.39
CA LEU A 67 2.05 0.31 -26.48
C LEU A 67 1.93 0.86 -25.04
N GLN A 68 2.97 1.54 -24.55
CA GLN A 68 2.97 2.17 -23.24
C GLN A 68 1.96 3.32 -23.13
N ARG A 69 1.77 4.09 -24.19
CA ARG A 69 0.68 5.09 -24.26
C ARG A 69 -0.69 4.44 -24.27
N GLY A 70 -0.88 3.33 -24.97
CA GLY A 70 -2.14 2.60 -25.01
C GLY A 70 -2.56 2.09 -23.62
N ILE A 71 -1.65 1.47 -22.88
CA ILE A 71 -1.93 0.96 -21.52
C ILE A 71 -2.20 2.11 -20.54
N CYS A 72 -1.45 3.21 -20.64
CA CYS A 72 -1.67 4.41 -19.83
C CYS A 72 -3.07 5.01 -20.05
N ARG A 73 -3.53 5.15 -21.30
CA ARG A 73 -4.89 5.65 -21.60
C ARG A 73 -5.97 4.74 -21.03
N THR A 74 -5.77 3.43 -21.14
CA THR A 74 -6.70 2.43 -20.59
C THR A 74 -6.79 2.55 -19.07
N ILE A 75 -5.63 2.63 -18.39
CA ILE A 75 -5.55 2.83 -16.95
C ILE A 75 -6.28 4.11 -16.52
N THR A 76 -6.08 5.24 -17.21
CA THR A 76 -6.79 6.49 -16.87
C THR A 76 -8.29 6.32 -16.97
N ALA A 77 -8.77 5.74 -18.07
CA ALA A 77 -10.20 5.60 -18.31
C ALA A 77 -10.85 4.65 -17.29
N ASP A 78 -10.14 3.60 -16.88
CA ASP A 78 -10.58 2.67 -15.85
C ASP A 78 -10.54 3.30 -14.46
N VAL A 79 -9.47 4.03 -14.10
CA VAL A 79 -9.38 4.78 -12.83
C VAL A 79 -10.49 5.81 -12.74
N ASP A 80 -10.75 6.55 -13.82
CA ASP A 80 -11.83 7.52 -13.82
C ASP A 80 -13.16 6.81 -13.53
N ARG A 81 -13.48 5.66 -14.15
CA ARG A 81 -14.74 4.93 -13.92
C ARG A 81 -14.81 4.16 -12.59
N THR A 82 -13.68 3.91 -11.92
CA THR A 82 -13.62 3.02 -10.76
C THR A 82 -14.24 3.67 -9.53
N TYR A 83 -15.37 3.11 -9.06
CA TYR A 83 -16.07 3.49 -7.81
C TYR A 83 -16.35 5.01 -7.64
N GLN A 84 -16.66 5.72 -8.72
CA GLN A 84 -16.94 7.18 -8.71
C GLN A 84 -18.08 7.61 -7.77
N THR A 85 -18.98 6.69 -7.41
CA THR A 85 -20.06 6.97 -6.45
C THR A 85 -19.51 7.26 -5.05
N LEU A 86 -18.32 6.76 -4.71
CA LEU A 86 -17.66 7.00 -3.44
C LEU A 86 -16.81 8.28 -3.50
N GLU A 87 -16.96 9.16 -2.51
CA GLU A 87 -16.26 10.44 -2.43
C GLU A 87 -14.73 10.29 -2.48
N LEU A 88 -14.20 9.25 -1.83
CA LEU A 88 -12.77 8.91 -1.83
C LEU A 88 -12.18 8.84 -3.26
N PHE A 89 -12.90 8.27 -4.22
CA PHE A 89 -12.39 8.08 -5.59
C PHE A 89 -12.72 9.23 -6.54
N ARG A 90 -13.41 10.27 -6.05
CA ARG A 90 -13.58 11.54 -6.80
C ARG A 90 -12.39 12.47 -6.61
N ASP A 91 -11.63 12.32 -5.53
CA ASP A 91 -10.43 13.11 -5.27
C ASP A 91 -9.33 12.83 -6.31
N GLU A 92 -8.91 13.88 -7.02
CA GLU A 92 -7.83 13.80 -8.02
C GLU A 92 -6.50 13.35 -7.41
N ARG A 93 -6.25 13.58 -6.11
CA ARG A 93 -5.05 13.04 -5.43
C ARG A 93 -5.11 11.51 -5.39
N GLN A 94 -6.26 10.94 -5.04
CA GLN A 94 -6.47 9.50 -5.00
C GLN A 94 -6.39 8.90 -6.41
N LYS A 95 -7.01 9.53 -7.40
CA LYS A 95 -6.90 9.07 -8.80
C LYS A 95 -5.46 9.10 -9.32
N LYS A 96 -4.69 10.15 -9.00
CA LYS A 96 -3.26 10.23 -9.36
C LYS A 96 -2.46 9.11 -8.70
N MET A 97 -2.71 8.84 -7.41
CA MET A 97 -2.08 7.73 -6.69
C MET A 97 -2.41 6.38 -7.33
N LEU A 98 -3.70 6.08 -7.57
CA LEU A 98 -4.14 4.85 -8.24
C LEU A 98 -3.48 4.69 -9.62
N THR A 99 -3.48 5.75 -10.41
CA THR A 99 -2.88 5.76 -11.75
C THR A 99 -1.39 5.44 -11.70
N ARG A 100 -0.63 6.07 -10.79
CA ARG A 100 0.80 5.82 -10.61
C ARG A 100 1.07 4.35 -10.26
N ILE A 101 0.35 3.81 -9.27
CA ILE A 101 0.48 2.41 -8.85
C ILE A 101 0.21 1.49 -10.03
N LEU A 102 -0.88 1.71 -10.77
CA LEU A 102 -1.28 0.84 -11.88
C LEU A 102 -0.31 0.91 -13.06
N VAL A 103 0.23 2.09 -13.38
CA VAL A 103 1.26 2.23 -14.43
C VAL A 103 2.52 1.47 -14.05
N VAL A 104 3.03 1.67 -12.83
CA VAL A 104 4.21 0.93 -12.35
C VAL A 104 3.94 -0.57 -12.33
N TRP A 105 2.78 -0.99 -11.83
CA TRP A 105 2.41 -2.40 -11.77
C TRP A 105 2.32 -3.03 -13.17
N ALA A 106 1.67 -2.37 -14.12
CA ALA A 106 1.46 -2.89 -15.47
C ALA A 106 2.78 -3.03 -16.25
N VAL A 107 3.71 -2.10 -16.06
CA VAL A 107 5.02 -2.14 -16.74
C VAL A 107 5.92 -3.23 -16.15
N GLU A 108 5.83 -3.49 -14.85
CA GLU A 108 6.64 -4.51 -14.17
C GLU A 108 6.05 -5.93 -14.25
N ASN A 109 4.75 -6.08 -14.55
CA ASN A 109 4.06 -7.37 -14.63
C ASN A 109 3.41 -7.57 -16.03
N ARG A 110 4.23 -7.44 -17.09
CA ARG A 110 3.76 -7.57 -18.48
C ARG A 110 3.25 -8.97 -18.82
N ASP A 111 3.78 -9.97 -18.14
CA ASP A 111 3.39 -11.38 -18.22
C ASP A 111 1.95 -11.60 -17.75
N ILE A 112 1.52 -10.87 -16.71
CA ILE A 112 0.13 -10.90 -16.22
C ILE A 112 -0.76 -10.01 -17.09
N GLY A 113 -0.24 -8.84 -17.49
CA GLY A 113 -0.96 -7.85 -18.27
C GLY A 113 -1.99 -7.05 -17.45
N TYR A 114 -2.22 -5.80 -17.84
CA TYR A 114 -3.25 -4.97 -17.22
C TYR A 114 -4.65 -5.32 -17.74
N ARG A 115 -5.63 -5.32 -16.83
CA ARG A 115 -7.06 -5.48 -17.12
C ARG A 115 -7.87 -4.60 -16.15
N GLN A 116 -9.09 -4.23 -16.52
CA GLN A 116 -9.98 -3.39 -15.71
C GLN A 116 -10.17 -3.90 -14.27
N VAL A 117 -10.17 -5.22 -14.06
CA VAL A 117 -10.28 -5.80 -12.71
C VAL A 117 -9.13 -5.36 -11.78
N VAL A 118 -7.95 -5.07 -12.32
CA VAL A 118 -6.78 -4.64 -11.53
C VAL A 118 -7.01 -3.27 -10.89
N SER A 119 -7.66 -2.33 -11.59
CA SER A 119 -8.01 -1.03 -10.98
C SER A 119 -9.05 -1.18 -9.87
N GLN A 120 -10.02 -2.07 -10.04
CA GLN A 120 -11.04 -2.35 -9.03
C GLN A 120 -10.43 -2.99 -7.78
N ILE A 121 -9.55 -3.97 -7.94
CA ILE A 121 -8.82 -4.60 -6.83
C ILE A 121 -8.00 -3.55 -6.08
N LEU A 122 -7.26 -2.71 -6.80
CA LEU A 122 -6.46 -1.65 -6.18
C LEU A 122 -7.34 -0.68 -5.37
N ALA A 123 -8.47 -0.26 -5.92
CA ALA A 123 -9.39 0.62 -5.21
C ALA A 123 -9.93 -0.02 -3.92
N ILE A 124 -10.26 -1.32 -3.93
CA ILE A 124 -10.68 -2.04 -2.72
C ILE A 124 -9.56 -2.03 -1.65
N ILE A 125 -8.31 -2.25 -2.06
CA ILE A 125 -7.16 -2.21 -1.14
C ILE A 125 -7.03 -0.83 -0.51
N VAL A 126 -7.04 0.24 -1.32
CA VAL A 126 -6.93 1.63 -0.83
C VAL A 126 -8.09 1.97 0.11
N MET A 127 -9.31 1.57 -0.24
CA MET A 127 -10.48 1.78 0.60
C MET A 127 -10.37 1.06 1.95
N ALA A 128 -9.86 -0.18 1.97
CA ALA A 128 -9.65 -0.93 3.20
C ALA A 128 -8.63 -0.23 4.11
N LEU A 129 -7.46 0.14 3.57
CA LEU A 129 -6.42 0.86 4.31
C LEU A 129 -6.94 2.19 4.87
N HIS A 130 -7.70 2.95 4.07
CA HIS A 130 -8.29 4.20 4.51
C HIS A 130 -9.31 3.99 5.64
N LYS A 131 -10.20 2.99 5.53
CA LYS A 131 -11.17 2.67 6.59
C LYS A 131 -10.49 2.21 7.87
N ASP A 132 -9.46 1.38 7.76
CA ASP A 132 -8.71 0.88 8.91
C ASP A 132 -7.99 2.02 9.62
N TYR A 133 -7.38 2.94 8.86
CA TYR A 133 -6.78 4.16 9.42
C TYR A 133 -7.79 4.99 10.22
N HIS A 134 -8.94 5.34 9.61
CA HIS A 134 -9.99 6.10 10.31
C HIS A 134 -10.56 5.36 11.52
N SER A 135 -10.66 4.03 11.45
CA SER A 135 -11.14 3.22 12.58
C SER A 135 -10.14 3.19 13.73
N ALA A 136 -8.84 3.20 13.42
CA ALA A 136 -7.77 3.27 14.41
C ALA A 136 -7.68 4.67 15.08
N THR A 137 -7.99 5.74 14.35
CA THR A 137 -7.88 7.12 14.86
C THR A 137 -9.15 7.62 15.57
N ASN A 138 -10.34 7.11 15.21
CA ASN A 138 -11.64 7.62 15.70
C ASN A 138 -12.22 6.85 16.89
N GLN A 139 -11.44 6.02 17.60
CA GLN A 139 -11.97 5.31 18.77
C GLN A 139 -12.37 6.30 19.88
N PRO A 140 -13.60 6.21 20.43
CA PRO A 140 -14.06 7.13 21.47
C PRO A 140 -13.28 6.93 22.77
N LYS A 141 -12.84 8.04 23.37
CA LYS A 141 -12.03 8.11 24.60
C LYS A 141 -12.68 7.54 25.88
N ASN A 142 -13.91 7.01 25.81
CA ASN A 142 -14.77 6.82 26.98
C ASN A 142 -14.88 5.40 27.53
N ASP A 143 -14.20 4.39 26.96
CA ASP A 143 -14.32 3.02 27.44
C ASP A 143 -13.09 2.56 28.25
N THR A 144 -13.05 2.96 29.52
CA THR A 144 -11.95 2.69 30.47
C THR A 144 -11.83 1.20 30.89
N SER A 145 -12.60 0.28 30.31
CA SER A 145 -12.66 -1.12 30.78
C SER A 145 -11.86 -2.14 29.96
N ARG A 146 -11.27 -1.76 28.81
CA ARG A 146 -10.35 -2.63 28.03
C ARG A 146 -9.32 -1.78 27.28
N VAL A 147 -8.14 -1.55 27.88
CA VAL A 147 -6.80 -1.25 27.31
C VAL A 147 -6.72 -0.63 25.88
N PRO A 148 -5.77 0.29 25.60
CA PRO A 148 -5.48 1.58 26.23
C PRO A 148 -5.69 2.78 25.28
N SER A 149 -5.89 3.95 25.91
CA SER A 149 -5.89 5.31 25.34
C SER A 149 -4.79 5.53 24.28
N TYR A 150 -5.20 5.95 23.08
CA TYR A 150 -4.36 6.11 21.89
C TYR A 150 -3.56 7.42 21.91
N MET A 151 -2.36 7.38 21.35
CA MET A 151 -1.50 8.55 21.13
C MET A 151 -2.02 9.40 19.95
N SER A 152 -1.85 10.72 20.03
CA SER A 152 -2.17 11.65 18.94
C SER A 152 -1.17 11.52 17.78
N PHE A 153 -1.56 11.99 16.59
CA PHE A 153 -0.68 12.02 15.41
C PHE A 153 0.63 12.81 15.65
N GLU A 154 0.57 13.84 16.50
CA GLU A 154 1.73 14.65 16.90
C GLU A 154 2.68 13.84 17.82
N GLU A 155 2.14 12.98 18.69
CA GLU A 155 2.94 12.07 19.52
C GLU A 155 3.62 10.96 18.70
N ILE A 156 2.99 10.47 17.62
CA ILE A 156 3.58 9.48 16.70
C ILE A 156 4.71 10.11 15.87
N SER A 157 4.53 11.35 15.42
CA SER A 157 5.47 12.06 14.55
C SER A 157 6.71 12.56 15.29
N SER A 158 6.60 12.85 16.59
CA SER A 158 7.73 13.28 17.43
C SER A 158 8.65 12.13 17.89
N TRP A 159 8.34 10.88 17.53
CA TRP A 159 9.09 9.72 17.97
C TRP A 159 10.43 9.59 17.23
N GLU A 160 11.48 10.24 17.75
CA GLU A 160 12.86 9.91 17.39
C GLU A 160 13.19 8.48 17.83
N SER A 161 13.93 7.74 16.99
CA SER A 161 14.21 6.30 17.18
C SER A 161 14.44 5.93 18.65
N PRO A 162 13.67 4.97 19.21
CA PRO A 162 13.79 4.65 20.63
C PRO A 162 15.19 4.09 20.89
N ASN A 163 15.81 4.61 21.95
CA ASN A 163 17.02 4.06 22.55
C ASN A 163 16.88 2.54 22.69
N ASP A 164 18.00 1.82 22.57
CA ASP A 164 18.16 0.36 22.44
C ASP A 164 17.64 -0.48 23.66
N SER A 165 16.75 0.09 24.50
CA SER A 165 16.13 -0.50 25.70
C SER A 165 15.21 -1.69 25.40
N GLY A 166 14.73 -1.79 24.16
CA GLY A 166 14.03 -2.96 23.66
C GLY A 166 12.68 -3.28 24.32
N ASN A 167 12.03 -2.30 24.98
CA ASN A 167 10.71 -2.46 25.58
C ASN A 167 9.60 -2.34 24.52
N LEU A 168 8.66 -3.28 24.50
CA LEU A 168 7.60 -3.38 23.48
C LEU A 168 6.58 -2.22 23.55
N LYS A 169 6.55 -1.49 24.67
CA LYS A 169 5.76 -0.26 24.85
C LYS A 169 6.36 0.95 24.12
N ASP A 170 7.61 0.86 23.69
CA ASP A 170 8.37 1.95 23.06
C ASP A 170 8.28 1.91 21.52
N TYR A 171 7.42 1.05 20.97
CA TYR A 171 7.17 0.97 19.53
C TYR A 171 5.70 1.25 19.29
N PRO A 172 5.33 2.19 18.39
CA PRO A 172 3.95 2.27 17.95
C PRO A 172 3.55 0.89 17.42
N PRO A 173 2.39 0.36 17.82
CA PRO A 173 1.91 -0.92 17.33
C PRO A 173 2.04 -0.98 15.81
N LEU A 174 2.54 -2.11 15.27
CA LEU A 174 2.80 -2.28 13.83
C LEU A 174 1.65 -1.83 12.93
N ILE A 175 0.41 -1.93 13.44
CA ILE A 175 -0.79 -1.46 12.78
C ILE A 175 -0.73 0.03 12.43
N PHE A 176 -0.19 0.91 13.29
CA PHE A 176 -0.07 2.35 12.97
C PHE A 176 0.99 2.63 11.91
N ARG A 177 2.06 1.84 11.88
CA ARG A 177 3.04 1.93 10.79
C ARG A 177 2.47 1.43 9.48
N LEU A 178 1.64 0.39 9.50
CA LEU A 178 0.96 -0.16 8.33
C LEU A 178 -0.16 0.76 7.81
N LEU A 179 -0.83 1.47 8.71
CA LEU A 179 -1.92 2.39 8.39
C LEU A 179 -1.45 3.83 8.20
N ASP A 180 -0.14 4.07 8.17
CA ASP A 180 0.42 5.39 7.96
C ASP A 180 -0.01 5.95 6.60
N PRO A 181 -0.78 7.07 6.56
CA PRO A 181 -1.27 7.65 5.32
C PRO A 181 -0.16 7.99 4.33
N GLU A 182 1.02 8.38 4.82
CA GLU A 182 2.18 8.72 3.98
C GLU A 182 2.68 7.53 3.14
N HIS A 183 2.40 6.32 3.61
CA HIS A 183 2.83 5.08 3.01
C HIS A 183 1.70 4.30 2.33
N THR A 184 0.50 4.89 2.22
CA THR A 184 -0.67 4.24 1.57
C THR A 184 -0.35 3.80 0.15
N GLU A 185 0.38 4.62 -0.63
CA GLU A 185 0.72 4.34 -2.02
C GLU A 185 1.64 3.10 -2.16
N PRO A 186 2.84 3.05 -1.54
CA PRO A 186 3.71 1.88 -1.61
C PRO A 186 3.10 0.61 -0.98
N ASP A 187 2.33 0.76 0.09
CA ASP A 187 1.70 -0.38 0.76
C ASP A 187 0.59 -0.98 -0.11
N SER A 188 -0.22 -0.13 -0.75
CA SER A 188 -1.24 -0.55 -1.72
C SER A 188 -0.62 -1.27 -2.92
N TYR A 189 0.50 -0.77 -3.46
CA TYR A 189 1.24 -1.45 -4.53
C TYR A 189 1.71 -2.85 -4.10
N SER A 190 2.26 -2.95 -2.90
CA SER A 190 2.80 -4.20 -2.36
C SER A 190 1.71 -5.25 -2.14
N LEU A 191 0.56 -4.83 -1.60
CA LEU A 191 -0.63 -5.67 -1.45
C LEU A 191 -1.19 -6.10 -2.81
N LEU A 192 -1.29 -5.18 -3.77
CA LEU A 192 -1.73 -5.48 -5.14
C LEU A 192 -0.83 -6.54 -5.77
N CYS A 193 0.49 -6.41 -5.67
CA CYS A 193 1.43 -7.41 -6.19
C CYS A 193 1.20 -8.80 -5.60
N LYS A 194 1.00 -8.90 -4.28
CA LYS A 194 0.76 -10.18 -3.60
C LYS A 194 -0.57 -10.81 -4.01
N ILE A 195 -1.63 -10.01 -4.11
CA ILE A 195 -2.95 -10.46 -4.55
C ILE A 195 -2.88 -10.94 -6.00
N MET A 196 -2.37 -10.10 -6.91
CA MET A 196 -2.33 -10.42 -8.34
C MET A 196 -1.46 -11.65 -8.64
N ARG A 197 -0.31 -11.84 -7.98
CA ARG A 197 0.49 -13.07 -8.16
C ARG A 197 -0.22 -14.32 -7.63
N THR A 198 -0.98 -14.18 -6.55
CA THR A 198 -1.75 -15.31 -5.99
C THR A 198 -2.90 -15.68 -6.91
N LEU A 199 -3.60 -14.67 -7.41
CA LEU A 199 -4.65 -14.80 -8.40
C LEU A 199 -4.11 -15.42 -9.71
N HIS A 200 -3.03 -14.89 -10.25
CA HIS A 200 -2.40 -15.41 -11.47
C HIS A 200 -1.99 -16.88 -11.32
N ARG A 201 -1.34 -17.27 -10.20
CA ARG A 201 -1.01 -18.68 -9.94
C ARG A 201 -2.23 -19.60 -9.84
N ARG A 202 -3.34 -19.08 -9.28
CA ARG A 202 -4.54 -19.90 -9.02
C ARG A 202 -5.40 -20.11 -10.25
N PHE A 203 -5.44 -19.16 -11.18
CA PHE A 203 -6.30 -19.27 -12.38
C PHE A 203 -5.58 -18.99 -13.70
N GLY A 204 -4.25 -19.10 -13.73
CA GLY A 204 -3.33 -18.71 -14.83
C GLY A 204 -3.49 -19.39 -16.19
N GLY A 205 -4.63 -20.00 -16.48
CA GLY A 205 -5.04 -20.42 -17.83
C GLY A 205 -6.42 -19.93 -18.27
N GLY A 206 -7.19 -19.24 -17.41
CA GLY A 206 -8.59 -18.91 -17.67
C GLY A 206 -9.10 -17.70 -16.89
N TRP A 207 -8.32 -16.62 -16.89
CA TRP A 207 -8.79 -15.32 -16.40
C TRP A 207 -9.63 -14.62 -17.49
N GLY A 208 -10.82 -15.19 -17.77
CA GLY A 208 -11.88 -14.58 -18.58
C GLY A 208 -11.68 -14.66 -20.09
N GLU A 209 -12.26 -15.70 -20.69
CA GLU A 209 -13.26 -15.49 -21.76
C GLU A 209 -14.58 -15.06 -21.12
#